data_AF-A0A094K7D8-F1
#
_entry.id   AF-A0A094K7D8-F1
#
_cell.length_a   1.000
_cell.length_b   1.000
_cell.length_c   1.000
_cell.angle_alpha   90.00
_cell.angle_beta   90.00
_cell.angle_gamma   90.00
#
_symmetry.space_group_name_H-M   'P 1'
#
loop_
_entity.id
_entity.type
_entity.pdbx_description
1 polymer ?
#
loop_
_entity_poly.entity_id
_entity_poly.type
_entity_poly.pdbx_seq_one_letter_code
_entity_poly.pdbx_strand_id
1 'polypeptide(L)'
;LYREELNLTSPAPPLTLRPEASWLQFHLGISRDGLYPRSSPVVDRLLRDMQDFATISADYSQDEKALLGACDCTKTQVLKVNPSLSPRQKREEETPEDFFYFVDFQRHNAEIAAFHLDR
;
A
#
# COMPACT_ATOMS: atom_id res chain seq x y z
N LEU A 1 14.96 -3.85 20.04
CA LEU A 1 15.63 -4.79 19.12
C LEU A 1 16.21 -4.07 17.90
N TYR A 2 15.51 -3.87 16.78
CA TYR A 2 16.12 -3.24 15.58
C TYR A 2 16.76 -1.85 15.80
N ARG A 3 16.12 -0.97 16.59
CA ARG A 3 16.69 0.36 16.91
C ARG A 3 17.91 0.30 17.84
N GLU A 4 17.95 -0.66 18.75
CA GLU A 4 19.06 -0.83 19.70
C GLU A 4 20.32 -1.33 18.99
N GLU A 5 20.16 -2.20 17.98
CA GLU A 5 21.26 -2.65 17.10
C GLU A 5 21.89 -1.50 16.30
N LEU A 6 21.12 -0.44 16.03
CA LEU A 6 21.56 0.77 15.33
C LEU A 6 22.01 1.90 16.27
N ASN A 7 22.12 1.64 17.58
CA ASN A 7 22.41 2.65 18.62
C ASN A 7 21.45 3.86 18.59
N LEU A 8 20.22 3.66 18.11
CA LEU A 8 19.17 4.68 18.09
C LEU A 8 18.39 4.59 19.40
N THR A 9 18.38 5.68 20.18
CA THR A 9 17.53 5.80 21.36
C THR A 9 16.06 5.84 20.91
N SER A 10 15.17 5.15 21.61
CA SER A 10 13.73 5.16 21.33
C SER A 10 13.00 6.11 22.29
N PRO A 11 12.80 7.39 21.95
CA PRO A 11 12.11 8.34 22.82
C PRO A 11 10.58 8.18 22.79
N ALA A 12 10.02 7.44 21.84
CA ALA A 12 8.57 7.32 21.64
C ALA A 12 7.97 6.12 22.39
N PRO A 13 6.74 6.25 22.93
CA PRO A 13 6.03 5.12 23.51
C PRO A 13 5.77 4.04 22.43
N PRO A 14 5.64 2.76 22.83
CA PRO A 14 5.33 1.68 21.90
C PRO A 14 4.00 1.95 21.19
N LEU A 15 3.95 1.58 19.90
CA LEU A 15 2.75 1.73 19.09
C LEU A 15 1.62 0.88 19.66
N THR A 16 0.45 1.50 19.83
CA THR A 16 -0.76 0.82 20.28
C THR A 16 -1.70 0.58 19.12
N LEU A 17 -2.27 -0.63 19.03
CA LEU A 17 -3.34 -0.92 18.08
C LEU A 17 -4.58 -0.13 18.48
N ARG A 18 -5.09 0.71 17.57
CA ARG A 18 -6.31 1.50 17.77
C ARG A 18 -7.46 0.85 16.99
N PRO A 19 -8.54 0.39 17.66
CA PRO A 19 -9.71 -0.17 16.97
C PRO A 19 -10.31 0.76 15.91
N GLU A 20 -10.19 2.07 16.11
CA GLU A 20 -10.74 3.12 15.24
C GLU A 20 -9.87 3.41 14.01
N ALA A 21 -8.72 2.75 13.87
CA ALA A 21 -7.84 2.97 12.72
C ALA A 21 -8.56 2.63 11.41
N SER A 22 -8.48 3.53 10.42
CA SER A 22 -9.21 3.41 9.15
C SER A 22 -8.88 2.13 8.38
N TRP A 23 -7.62 1.69 8.38
CA TRP A 23 -7.20 0.42 7.76
C TRP A 23 -7.84 -0.80 8.44
N LEU A 24 -7.96 -0.78 9.77
CA LEU A 24 -8.56 -1.87 10.53
C LEU A 24 -10.07 -1.92 10.28
N GLN A 25 -10.73 -0.76 10.30
CA GLN A 25 -12.14 -0.63 9.96
C GLN A 25 -12.43 -1.06 8.52
N PHE A 26 -11.52 -0.79 7.58
CA PHE A 26 -11.62 -1.27 6.21
C PHE A 26 -11.60 -2.81 6.16
N HIS A 27 -10.61 -3.46 6.81
CA HIS A 27 -10.54 -4.92 6.84
C HIS A 27 -11.78 -5.56 7.48
N LEU A 28 -12.29 -5.00 8.58
CA LEU A 28 -13.50 -5.49 9.25
C LEU A 28 -14.77 -5.29 8.40
N GLY A 29 -14.74 -4.37 7.43
CA GLY A 29 -15.85 -4.11 6.51
C GLY A 29 -15.88 -5.00 5.27
N ILE A 30 -14.83 -5.79 5.01
CA ILE A 30 -14.79 -6.73 3.88
C ILE A 30 -15.86 -7.79 4.09
N SER A 31 -16.68 -8.00 3.06
CA SER A 31 -17.80 -8.93 3.12
C SER A 31 -17.88 -9.76 1.84
N ARG A 32 -18.84 -10.68 1.80
CA ARG A 32 -19.14 -11.47 0.59
C ARG A 32 -19.54 -10.60 -0.60
N ASP A 33 -20.10 -9.43 -0.34
CA ASP A 33 -20.66 -8.56 -1.38
C ASP A 33 -19.61 -7.62 -2.00
N GLY A 34 -18.40 -7.57 -1.44
CA GLY A 34 -17.29 -6.78 -1.98
C GLY A 34 -16.29 -6.33 -0.91
N LEU A 35 -15.25 -5.63 -1.36
CA LEU A 35 -14.20 -5.08 -0.50
C LEU A 35 -14.70 -3.91 0.35
N TYR A 36 -15.57 -3.07 -0.20
CA TYR A 36 -16.14 -1.91 0.49
C TYR A 36 -17.47 -1.47 -0.15
N PRO A 37 -18.41 -0.88 0.61
CA PRO A 37 -19.61 -0.27 0.04
C PRO A 37 -19.30 0.98 -0.81
N ARG A 38 -20.09 1.22 -1.88
CA ARG A 38 -19.92 2.34 -2.83
C ARG A 38 -19.73 3.72 -2.18
N SER A 39 -20.46 3.99 -1.09
CA SER A 39 -20.40 5.26 -0.36
C SER A 39 -19.82 5.09 1.05
N SER A 40 -18.77 4.27 1.19
CA SER A 40 -18.14 3.99 2.48
C SER A 40 -17.31 5.18 3.00
N PRO A 41 -17.69 5.81 4.14
CA PRO A 41 -16.88 6.87 4.75
C PRO A 41 -15.57 6.34 5.36
N VAL A 42 -15.47 5.01 5.56
CA VAL A 42 -14.24 4.35 6.01
C VAL A 42 -13.17 4.42 4.92
N VAL A 43 -13.55 4.19 3.66
CA VAL A 43 -12.61 4.26 2.52
C VAL A 43 -12.12 5.69 2.31
N ASP A 44 -13.01 6.69 2.39
CA ASP A 44 -12.59 8.09 2.27
C ASP A 44 -11.64 8.52 3.39
N ARG A 45 -11.81 8.00 4.61
CA ARG A 45 -10.86 8.21 5.71
C ARG A 45 -9.55 7.49 5.47
N LEU A 46 -9.59 6.23 5.03
CA LEU A 46 -8.40 5.45 4.72
C LEU A 46 -7.53 6.12 3.64
N LEU A 47 -8.14 6.63 2.57
CA LEU A 47 -7.42 7.35 1.51
C LEU A 47 -6.73 8.62 2.03
N ARG A 48 -7.41 9.39 2.91
CA ARG A 48 -6.80 10.57 3.57
C ARG A 48 -5.67 10.16 4.51
N ASP A 49 -5.89 9.15 5.34
CA ASP A 49 -4.86 8.67 6.27
C ASP A 49 -3.63 8.14 5.50
N MET A 50 -3.81 7.45 4.38
CA MET A 50 -2.70 7.02 3.50
C MET A 50 -1.93 8.18 2.87
N GLN A 51 -2.58 9.32 2.64
CA GLN A 51 -1.96 10.52 2.11
C GLN A 51 -1.18 11.30 3.19
N ASP A 52 -1.72 11.36 4.41
CA ASP A 52 -1.27 12.28 5.46
C ASP A 52 -0.41 11.63 6.56
N PHE A 53 -0.52 10.32 6.78
CA PHE A 53 0.18 9.66 7.89
C PHE A 53 1.67 9.48 7.59
N ALA A 54 2.50 9.72 8.61
CA ALA A 54 3.94 9.56 8.51
C ALA A 54 4.32 8.08 8.38
N THR A 55 5.13 7.76 7.38
CA THR A 55 5.75 6.43 7.23
C THR A 55 6.78 6.21 8.32
N ILE A 56 6.53 5.22 9.19
CA ILE A 56 7.41 4.87 10.33
C ILE A 56 8.43 3.77 10.00
N SER A 57 8.20 3.01 8.92
CA SER A 57 9.06 1.93 8.42
C SER A 57 8.76 1.71 6.94
N ALA A 58 9.79 1.42 6.16
CA ALA A 58 9.68 1.02 4.77
C ALA A 58 10.70 -0.10 4.52
N ASP A 59 10.27 -1.13 3.80
CA ASP A 59 11.10 -2.26 3.42
C ASP A 59 10.92 -2.51 1.92
N TYR A 60 11.98 -2.92 1.24
CA TYR A 60 11.93 -3.21 -0.18
C TYR A 60 11.74 -4.71 -0.36
N SER A 61 10.48 -5.13 -0.50
CA SER A 61 10.20 -6.45 -1.05
C SER A 61 10.29 -6.34 -2.58
N GLN A 62 11.33 -6.91 -3.19
CA GLN A 62 11.27 -7.20 -4.61
C GLN A 62 10.08 -8.14 -4.81
N ASP A 63 9.15 -7.78 -5.70
CA ASP A 63 7.89 -8.48 -5.93
C ASP A 63 8.18 -9.86 -6.57
N GLU A 64 8.78 -10.78 -5.81
CA GLU A 64 8.70 -12.21 -6.10
C GLU A 64 7.24 -12.58 -5.93
N LYS A 65 6.55 -12.75 -7.06
CA LYS A 65 5.24 -13.41 -7.12
C LYS A 65 5.20 -14.53 -6.09
N ALA A 66 4.32 -14.37 -5.11
CA ALA A 66 4.08 -15.27 -3.99
C ALA A 66 4.44 -16.75 -4.28
N LEU A 67 5.52 -17.23 -3.68
CA LEU A 67 5.86 -18.66 -3.67
C LEU A 67 6.29 -19.19 -2.29
N LEU A 68 6.31 -18.36 -1.25
CA LEU A 68 6.62 -18.78 0.11
C LEU A 68 5.60 -18.15 1.05
N GLY A 69 4.55 -18.91 1.40
CA GLY A 69 3.44 -18.51 2.28
C GLY A 69 3.85 -18.24 3.73
N ALA A 70 4.80 -17.34 3.95
CA ALA A 70 5.22 -16.86 5.25
C ALA A 70 4.68 -15.45 5.48
N CYS A 71 3.41 -15.36 5.89
CA CYS A 71 2.88 -14.14 6.48
C CYS A 71 3.30 -14.13 7.95
N ASP A 72 4.28 -13.29 8.30
CA ASP A 72 4.51 -12.93 9.71
C ASP A 72 3.47 -11.88 10.11
N CYS A 73 2.39 -12.36 10.74
CA CYS A 73 1.24 -11.55 11.17
C CYS A 73 1.56 -10.55 12.30
N THR A 74 2.81 -10.45 12.75
CA THR A 74 3.23 -9.42 13.71
C THR A 74 3.55 -8.07 13.06
N LYS A 75 3.63 -7.99 11.73
CA LYS A 75 3.90 -6.73 11.03
C LYS A 75 2.64 -5.86 10.94
N THR A 76 2.81 -4.61 11.35
CA THR A 76 1.87 -3.50 11.16
C THR A 76 1.57 -3.26 9.68
N GLN A 77 0.50 -2.51 9.40
CA GLN A 77 0.00 -2.14 8.06
C GLN A 77 1.08 -2.14 6.97
N VAL A 78 0.99 -3.11 6.06
CA VAL A 78 1.86 -3.18 4.88
C VAL A 78 1.17 -2.45 3.74
N LEU A 79 1.57 -1.20 3.51
CA LEU A 79 1.21 -0.50 2.29
C LEU A 79 2.24 -0.84 1.21
N LYS A 80 1.80 -1.51 0.14
CA LYS A 80 2.62 -1.62 -1.06
C LYS A 80 2.62 -0.26 -1.76
N VAL A 81 3.72 0.48 -1.57
CA VAL A 81 4.01 1.64 -2.40
C VAL A 81 4.81 1.11 -3.56
N ASN A 82 4.33 1.28 -4.80
CA ASN A 82 5.16 1.07 -5.97
C ASN A 82 6.10 2.28 -6.07
N PRO A 83 7.38 2.15 -5.65
CA PRO A 83 8.27 3.28 -5.75
C PRO A 83 8.42 3.65 -7.21
N SER A 84 8.55 4.95 -7.47
CA SER A 84 8.89 5.50 -8.78
C SER A 84 10.30 5.13 -9.28
N LEU A 85 10.84 4.00 -8.84
CA LEU A 85 12.16 3.47 -9.17
C LEU A 85 12.15 2.69 -10.51
N SER A 86 10.97 2.42 -11.09
CA SER A 86 10.82 2.07 -12.51
C SER A 86 10.94 3.34 -13.38
N PRO A 87 11.48 3.24 -14.62
CA PRO A 87 11.54 4.38 -15.53
C PRO A 87 10.14 4.99 -15.67
N ARG A 88 9.99 6.22 -15.16
CA ARG A 88 8.72 6.93 -15.11
C ARG A 88 8.29 7.26 -16.54
N GLN A 89 7.32 6.51 -17.07
CA GLN A 89 6.58 6.97 -18.23
C GLN A 89 5.80 8.23 -17.84
N LYS A 90 5.88 9.28 -18.67
CA LYS A 90 5.10 10.50 -18.45
C LYS A 90 3.60 10.21 -18.61
N ARG A 91 2.75 11.08 -18.07
CA ARG A 91 1.28 10.89 -18.15
C ARG A 91 0.80 10.84 -19.60
N GLU A 92 1.46 11.57 -20.48
CA GLU A 92 1.15 11.69 -21.91
C GLU A 92 1.82 10.58 -22.75
N GLU A 93 2.62 9.71 -22.12
CA GLU A 93 3.37 8.68 -22.82
C GLU A 93 2.55 7.39 -22.97
N GLU A 94 2.44 6.93 -24.21
CA GLU A 94 1.83 5.64 -24.54
C GLU A 94 2.89 4.54 -24.57
N THR A 95 2.46 3.31 -24.33
CA THR A 95 3.34 2.15 -24.49
C THR A 95 3.73 2.03 -25.96
N PRO A 96 5.03 1.99 -26.32
CA PRO A 96 5.43 1.87 -27.72
C PRO A 96 4.91 0.57 -28.35
N GLU A 97 4.63 0.59 -29.65
CA GLU A 97 4.04 -0.57 -30.36
C GLU A 97 4.93 -1.83 -30.31
N ASP A 98 6.25 -1.65 -30.18
CA ASP A 98 7.23 -2.74 -30.12
C ASP A 98 7.23 -3.49 -28.78
N PHE A 99 6.41 -3.07 -27.81
CA PHE A 99 6.34 -3.66 -26.48
C PHE A 99 5.19 -4.65 -26.36
N PHE A 100 5.50 -5.87 -25.92
CA PHE A 100 4.48 -6.87 -25.60
C PHE A 100 3.74 -6.52 -24.30
N TYR A 101 2.50 -7.01 -24.15
CA TYR A 101 1.67 -6.78 -22.97
C TYR A 101 2.27 -7.27 -21.64
N PHE A 102 3.25 -8.17 -21.67
CA PHE A 102 3.98 -8.64 -20.49
C PHE A 102 5.18 -7.77 -20.12
N VAL A 103 5.51 -6.76 -20.94
CA VAL A 103 6.48 -5.73 -20.59
C VAL A 103 5.77 -4.71 -19.71
N ASP A 104 5.87 -4.93 -18.40
CA ASP A 104 5.15 -4.15 -17.40
C ASP A 104 5.95 -2.90 -17.02
N PHE A 105 5.52 -1.75 -17.55
CA PHE A 105 5.82 -0.47 -16.92
C PHE A 105 4.74 -0.19 -15.89
N GLN A 106 5.03 -0.45 -14.62
CA GLN A 106 4.09 -0.10 -13.54
C GLN A 106 3.83 1.40 -13.52
N ARG A 107 2.56 1.78 -13.75
CA ARG A 107 2.09 3.16 -13.72
C ARG A 107 1.30 3.40 -12.45
N HIS A 108 1.84 4.16 -11.50
CA HIS A 108 1.08 4.60 -10.30
C HIS A 108 -0.27 5.26 -10.66
N ASN A 109 -0.32 6.00 -11.77
CA ASN A 109 -1.55 6.61 -12.28
C ASN A 109 -2.60 5.57 -12.67
N ALA A 110 -2.20 4.43 -13.24
CA ALA A 110 -3.12 3.38 -13.62
C ALA A 110 -3.73 2.72 -12.38
N GLU A 111 -2.94 2.49 -11.34
CA GLU A 111 -3.43 1.95 -10.06
C GLU A 111 -4.46 2.88 -9.41
N ILE A 112 -4.16 4.18 -9.33
CA ILE A 112 -5.07 5.18 -8.79
C ILE A 112 -6.35 5.27 -9.65
N ALA A 113 -6.21 5.32 -10.97
CA ALA A 113 -7.35 5.42 -11.88
C ALA A 113 -8.24 4.17 -11.84
N ALA A 114 -7.65 2.97 -11.77
CA ALA A 114 -8.38 1.71 -11.68
C ALA A 114 -9.23 1.65 -10.40
N PHE A 115 -8.68 2.09 -9.26
CA PHE A 115 -9.45 2.21 -8.02
C PHE A 115 -10.65 3.15 -8.17
N HIS A 116 -10.45 4.33 -8.77
CA HIS A 116 -11.55 5.28 -8.96
C HIS A 116 -12.56 4.84 -10.03
N LEU A 117 -12.17 3.99 -10.97
CA LEU A 117 -13.05 3.41 -11.99
C LEU A 117 -13.93 2.28 -11.43
N ASP A 118 -13.41 1.49 -10.48
CA ASP A 118 -14.13 0.43 -9.77
C ASP A 118 -15.25 0.97 -8.86
N ARG A 119 -14.99 2.11 -8.21
CA ARG A 119 -15.88 2.74 -7.20
C ARG A 119 -17.17 3.33 -7.78
#